data_AF-A0A2D6S437-F1
#
_entry.id   AF-A0A2D6S437-F1
#
_cell.length_a   1.000
_cell.length_b   1.000
_cell.length_c   1.000
_cell.angle_alpha   90.00
_cell.angle_beta   90.00
_cell.angle_gamma   90.00
#
_symmetry.space_group_name_H-M   'P 1'
#
loop_
_entity.id
_entity.type
_entity.pdbx_description
1 polymer ?
#
loop_
_entity_poly.entity_id
_entity_poly.type
_entity_poly.pdbx_seq_one_letter_code
_entity_poly.pdbx_strand_id
1 'polypeptide(L)'
;MDRLVGGATEETIIARVGQGIITTIGSAATHKAVLESPERITMEVLEKGLAAGTAFEILSIDIADIDIGENIGAKLQTDQAEAELKIAQAMAEEKRALAAAEEEEMRALVEERTIELIAADAEVPLSIADAFDSERMGVMDYYNLRNVVADTEMRQAIASPDQESTGSSHSIGMS
;
A
#
# COMPACT_ATOMS: atom_id res chain seq x y z
N MET A 1 -62.31 -0.93 -42.82
CA MET A 1 -61.58 -1.91 -41.99
C MET A 1 -61.61 -1.36 -40.57
N ASP A 2 -62.69 -1.65 -39.85
CA ASP A 2 -62.93 -1.15 -38.49
C ASP A 2 -61.90 -1.72 -37.52
N ARG A 3 -61.10 -0.83 -36.94
CA ARG A 3 -60.16 -1.17 -35.88
C ARG A 3 -60.98 -1.34 -34.61
N LEU A 4 -61.26 -2.59 -34.25
CA LEU A 4 -61.87 -2.96 -32.98
C LEU A 4 -60.97 -2.47 -31.84
N VAL A 5 -61.39 -1.38 -31.18
CA VAL A 5 -60.71 -0.80 -30.03
C VAL A 5 -61.00 -1.70 -28.83
N GLY A 6 -60.19 -2.74 -28.66
CA GLY A 6 -60.36 -3.73 -27.60
C GLY A 6 -59.52 -3.39 -26.38
N GLY A 7 -60.17 -2.94 -25.31
CA GLY A 7 -59.91 -3.43 -23.95
C GLY A 7 -58.69 -2.94 -23.17
N ALA A 8 -57.96 -1.90 -23.59
CA ALA A 8 -56.99 -1.27 -22.70
C ALA A 8 -57.71 -0.32 -21.73
N THR A 9 -57.78 -0.70 -20.45
CA THR A 9 -58.26 0.17 -19.36
C THR A 9 -57.26 1.29 -19.11
N GLU A 10 -57.71 2.33 -18.39
CA GLU A 10 -56.87 3.45 -17.95
C GLU A 10 -55.59 2.97 -17.23
N GLU A 11 -55.70 1.96 -16.37
CA GLU A 11 -54.58 1.34 -15.66
C GLU A 11 -53.49 0.80 -16.60
N THR A 12 -53.88 0.30 -17.78
CA THR A 12 -52.94 -0.20 -18.78
C THR A 12 -52.13 0.94 -19.40
N ILE A 13 -52.76 2.11 -19.59
CA ILE A 13 -52.07 3.31 -20.08
C ILE A 13 -51.11 3.83 -19.02
N ILE A 14 -51.53 3.91 -17.76
CA ILE A 14 -50.67 4.35 -16.65
C ILE A 14 -49.43 3.45 -16.55
N ALA A 15 -49.61 2.13 -16.63
CA ALA A 15 -48.51 1.17 -16.59
C ALA A 15 -47.54 1.33 -17.79
N ARG A 16 -48.06 1.56 -19.00
CA ARG A 16 -47.23 1.79 -20.20
C ARG A 16 -46.44 3.09 -20.09
N VAL A 17 -47.04 4.17 -19.59
CA VAL A 17 -46.36 5.44 -19.33
C VAL A 17 -45.25 5.25 -18.29
N GLY A 18 -45.55 4.57 -17.19
CA GLY A 18 -44.54 4.25 -16.16
C GLY A 18 -43.37 3.44 -16.73
N GLN A 19 -43.65 2.40 -17.51
CA GLN A 19 -42.62 1.59 -18.16
C GLN A 19 -41.80 2.39 -19.18
N GLY A 20 -42.44 3.27 -19.95
CA GLY A 20 -41.78 4.20 -20.87
C GLY A 20 -40.77 5.09 -20.16
N ILE A 21 -41.19 5.71 -19.05
CA ILE A 21 -40.35 6.58 -18.21
C ILE A 21 -39.15 5.81 -17.67
N ILE A 22 -39.37 4.65 -17.04
CA ILE A 22 -38.29 3.83 -16.46
C ILE A 22 -37.28 3.40 -17.53
N THR A 23 -37.78 3.01 -18.71
CA THR A 23 -36.91 2.58 -19.82
C THR A 23 -36.05 3.73 -20.33
N THR A 24 -36.63 4.92 -20.48
CA THR A 24 -35.89 6.11 -20.94
C THR A 24 -34.80 6.51 -19.94
N ILE A 25 -35.11 6.52 -18.63
CA ILE A 25 -34.12 6.80 -17.58
C ILE A 25 -33.01 5.73 -17.58
N GLY A 26 -33.38 4.44 -17.68
CA GLY A 26 -32.43 3.33 -17.70
C GLY A 26 -31.54 3.29 -18.95
N SER A 27 -32.00 3.84 -20.07
CA SER A 27 -31.21 3.96 -21.31
C SER A 27 -30.30 5.19 -21.37
N ALA A 28 -30.44 6.12 -20.42
CA ALA A 28 -29.61 7.32 -20.39
C ALA A 28 -28.16 6.97 -20.01
N ALA A 29 -27.20 7.60 -20.69
CA ALA A 29 -25.77 7.35 -20.47
C ALA A 29 -25.31 7.64 -19.03
N THR A 30 -25.92 8.66 -18.39
CA THR A 30 -25.67 8.99 -17.00
C THR A 30 -26.96 9.47 -16.35
N HIS A 31 -27.10 9.24 -15.04
CA HIS A 31 -28.24 9.76 -14.27
C HIS A 31 -28.25 11.31 -14.28
N LYS A 32 -27.06 11.93 -14.39
CA LYS A 32 -26.89 13.37 -14.48
C LYS A 32 -27.52 13.97 -15.75
N ALA A 33 -27.39 13.29 -16.89
CA ALA A 33 -27.99 13.74 -18.14
C ALA A 33 -29.53 13.83 -18.07
N VAL A 34 -30.15 12.97 -17.27
CA VAL A 34 -31.59 12.97 -17.02
C VAL A 34 -32.00 14.14 -16.12
N LEU A 35 -31.19 14.44 -15.10
CA LEU A 35 -31.42 15.53 -14.15
C LEU A 35 -31.23 16.91 -14.77
N GLU A 36 -30.32 17.06 -15.73
CA GLU A 36 -30.08 18.32 -16.43
C GLU A 36 -31.26 18.74 -17.33
N SER A 37 -32.09 17.78 -17.76
CA SER A 37 -33.25 18.07 -18.62
C SER A 37 -34.35 17.01 -18.48
N PRO A 38 -35.16 17.06 -17.39
CA PRO A 38 -36.24 16.09 -17.14
C PRO A 38 -37.29 16.05 -18.25
N GLU A 39 -37.52 17.17 -18.93
CA GLU A 39 -38.44 17.30 -20.07
C GLU A 39 -38.10 16.34 -21.23
N ARG A 40 -36.84 15.92 -21.35
CA ARG A 40 -36.47 14.94 -22.37
C ARG A 40 -37.12 13.58 -22.16
N ILE A 41 -37.37 13.19 -20.92
CA ILE A 41 -38.09 11.96 -20.62
C ILE A 41 -39.48 12.02 -21.24
N THR A 42 -40.19 13.14 -21.07
CA THR A 42 -41.58 13.27 -21.47
C THR A 42 -41.71 13.26 -23.00
N MET A 43 -40.79 13.94 -23.71
CA MET A 43 -40.73 13.88 -25.18
C MET A 43 -40.45 12.47 -25.70
N GLU A 44 -39.41 11.79 -25.21
CA GLU A 44 -39.05 10.44 -25.67
C GLU A 44 -40.13 9.40 -25.33
N VAL A 45 -40.89 9.61 -24.25
CA VAL A 45 -42.00 8.74 -23.84
C VAL A 45 -43.26 8.98 -24.69
N LEU A 46 -43.55 10.23 -25.06
CA LEU A 46 -44.64 10.57 -25.99
C LEU A 46 -44.36 10.06 -27.41
N GLU A 47 -43.12 10.16 -27.90
CA GLU A 47 -42.70 9.65 -29.23
C GLU A 47 -42.90 8.13 -29.38
N LYS A 48 -42.84 7.37 -28.29
CA LYS A 48 -43.06 5.90 -28.29
C LYS A 48 -44.50 5.49 -28.54
N GLY A 49 -45.45 6.42 -28.67
CA GLY A 49 -46.81 6.13 -29.12
C GLY A 49 -47.61 5.24 -28.17
N LEU A 50 -47.51 5.49 -26.86
CA LEU A 50 -48.04 4.62 -25.79
C LEU A 50 -49.57 4.46 -25.79
N ALA A 51 -50.27 5.44 -26.36
CA ALA A 51 -51.71 5.45 -26.58
C ALA A 51 -52.17 4.63 -27.81
N ALA A 52 -51.23 4.04 -28.57
CA ALA A 52 -51.58 3.27 -29.76
C ALA A 52 -52.49 2.07 -29.42
N GLY A 53 -53.66 2.04 -30.06
CA GLY A 53 -54.62 0.95 -29.91
C GLY A 53 -55.54 1.07 -28.70
N THR A 54 -55.60 2.23 -28.04
CA THR A 54 -56.55 2.51 -26.95
C THR A 54 -57.50 3.64 -27.34
N ALA A 55 -58.54 3.88 -26.54
CA ALA A 55 -59.46 5.01 -26.72
C ALA A 55 -59.00 6.29 -25.98
N PHE A 56 -57.79 6.29 -25.40
CA PHE A 56 -57.25 7.38 -24.60
C PHE A 56 -56.20 8.16 -25.39
N GLU A 57 -56.13 9.47 -25.15
CA GLU A 57 -55.11 10.36 -25.69
C GLU A 57 -54.32 10.97 -24.53
N ILE A 58 -52.99 10.98 -24.62
CA ILE A 58 -52.11 11.57 -23.61
C ILE A 58 -51.86 13.02 -24.01
N LEU A 59 -52.32 13.97 -23.20
CA LEU A 59 -52.15 15.41 -23.45
C LEU A 59 -50.74 15.88 -23.06
N SER A 60 -50.37 15.67 -21.79
CA SER A 60 -49.06 16.01 -21.25
C SER A 60 -48.63 14.98 -20.21
N ILE A 61 -47.32 14.90 -19.99
CA ILE A 61 -46.71 14.17 -18.88
C ILE A 61 -45.84 15.20 -18.17
N ASP A 62 -46.14 15.47 -16.91
CA ASP A 62 -45.41 16.45 -16.10
C ASP A 62 -44.61 15.70 -15.02
N ILE A 63 -43.34 16.08 -14.86
CA ILE A 63 -42.46 15.54 -13.82
C ILE A 63 -42.33 16.58 -12.73
N ALA A 64 -42.77 16.24 -11.52
CA ALA A 64 -42.75 17.17 -10.39
C ALA A 64 -41.37 17.29 -9.74
N ASP A 65 -40.71 16.16 -9.47
CA ASP A 65 -39.37 16.12 -8.85
C ASP A 65 -38.68 14.78 -9.16
N ILE A 66 -37.35 14.76 -9.12
CA ILE A 66 -36.52 13.56 -9.28
C ILE A 66 -35.55 13.47 -8.11
N ASP A 67 -35.84 12.55 -7.19
CA ASP A 67 -34.94 12.24 -6.08
C ASP A 67 -33.86 11.24 -6.49
N ILE A 68 -32.61 11.57 -6.20
CA ILE A 68 -31.50 10.63 -6.32
C ILE A 68 -31.31 9.94 -4.97
N GLY A 69 -31.28 8.61 -4.97
CA GLY A 69 -30.93 7.82 -3.79
C GLY A 69 -29.42 7.84 -3.50
N GLU A 70 -28.94 6.83 -2.78
CA GLU A 70 -27.51 6.68 -2.53
C GLU A 70 -26.72 6.39 -3.81
N ASN A 71 -25.59 7.08 -3.96
CA ASN A 71 -24.62 6.77 -5.02
C ASN A 71 -23.78 5.56 -4.62
N ILE A 72 -24.30 4.36 -4.90
CA ILE A 72 -23.66 3.08 -4.61
C ILE A 72 -22.28 2.99 -5.27
N GLY A 73 -22.10 3.58 -6.46
CA GLY A 73 -20.82 3.59 -7.17
C GLY A 73 -19.73 4.35 -6.42
N ALA A 74 -20.03 5.56 -5.94
CA ALA A 74 -19.10 6.34 -5.12
C ALA A 74 -18.76 5.64 -3.80
N LYS A 75 -19.75 5.01 -3.16
CA LYS A 75 -19.56 4.23 -1.94
C LYS A 75 -18.63 3.04 -2.16
N LEU A 76 -18.88 2.24 -3.20
CA LEU A 76 -18.02 1.11 -3.57
C LEU A 76 -16.59 1.54 -3.91
N GLN A 77 -16.41 2.69 -4.57
CA GLN A 77 -15.08 3.24 -4.85
C GLN A 77 -14.34 3.63 -3.58
N THR A 78 -15.02 4.26 -2.62
CA THR A 78 -14.45 4.57 -1.31
C THR A 78 -14.10 3.31 -0.53
N ASP A 79 -15.01 2.32 -0.49
CA ASP A 79 -14.78 1.06 0.20
C ASP A 79 -13.58 0.29 -0.39
N GLN A 80 -13.43 0.32 -1.72
CA GLN A 80 -12.26 -0.25 -2.40
C GLN A 80 -10.97 0.47 -2.01
N ALA A 81 -10.97 1.81 -2.01
CA ALA A 81 -9.80 2.60 -1.61
C ALA A 81 -9.42 2.36 -0.13
N GLU A 82 -10.40 2.23 0.76
CA GLU A 82 -10.15 1.89 2.16
C GLU A 82 -9.56 0.49 2.33
N ALA A 83 -10.03 -0.49 1.55
CA ALA A 83 -9.47 -1.83 1.56
C ALA A 83 -8.02 -1.84 1.04
N GLU A 84 -7.75 -1.14 -0.07
CA GLU A 84 -6.39 -0.98 -0.61
C GLU A 84 -5.45 -0.33 0.41
N LEU A 85 -5.91 0.72 1.09
CA LEU A 85 -5.14 1.39 2.14
C LEU A 85 -4.80 0.44 3.29
N LYS A 86 -5.75 -0.38 3.74
CA LYS A 86 -5.51 -1.39 4.79
C LYS A 86 -4.50 -2.45 4.36
N ILE A 87 -4.60 -2.93 3.11
CA ILE A 87 -3.64 -3.90 2.55
C ILE A 87 -2.23 -3.28 2.50
N ALA A 88 -2.13 -2.04 2.01
CA ALA A 88 -0.85 -1.34 1.92
C ALA A 88 -0.21 -1.11 3.30
N GLN A 89 -1.01 -0.76 4.31
CA GLN A 89 -0.54 -0.62 5.69
C GLN A 89 -0.03 -1.95 6.26
N ALA A 90 -0.78 -3.04 6.06
CA ALA A 90 -0.38 -4.36 6.51
C ALA A 90 0.94 -4.82 5.87
N MET A 91 1.11 -4.61 4.56
CA MET A 91 2.36 -4.93 3.86
C MET A 91 3.54 -4.09 4.36
N ALA A 92 3.30 -2.81 4.67
CA ALA A 92 4.34 -1.95 5.23
C ALA A 92 4.78 -2.41 6.62
N GLU A 93 3.83 -2.87 7.44
CA GLU A 93 4.11 -3.43 8.77
C GLU A 93 4.85 -4.77 8.68
N GLU A 94 4.40 -5.68 7.82
CA GLU A 94 5.09 -6.96 7.55
C GLU A 94 6.54 -6.73 7.13
N LYS A 95 6.77 -5.79 6.20
CA LYS A 95 8.12 -5.45 5.75
C LYS A 95 9.00 -4.90 6.88
N ARG A 96 8.44 -4.07 7.77
CA ARG A 96 9.18 -3.57 8.94
C ARG A 96 9.51 -4.68 9.93
N ALA A 97 8.57 -5.59 10.17
CA ALA A 97 8.80 -6.73 11.06
C ALA A 97 9.90 -7.65 10.53
N LEU A 98 9.90 -7.93 9.22
CA LEU A 98 10.95 -8.72 8.57
C LEU A 98 12.31 -8.04 8.65
N ALA A 99 12.39 -6.73 8.37
CA ALA A 99 13.64 -5.98 8.47
C ALA A 99 14.18 -5.97 9.91
N ALA A 100 13.33 -5.79 10.92
CA ALA A 100 13.73 -5.85 12.32
C ALA A 100 14.24 -7.25 12.72
N ALA A 101 13.60 -8.31 12.22
CA ALA A 101 14.07 -9.68 12.46
C ALA A 101 15.44 -9.94 11.80
N GLU A 102 15.65 -9.47 10.58
CA GLU A 102 16.94 -9.56 9.88
C GLU A 102 18.04 -8.77 10.60
N GLU A 103 17.73 -7.58 11.13
CA GLU A 103 18.66 -6.80 11.94
C GLU A 103 19.10 -7.55 13.21
N GLU A 104 18.16 -8.21 13.90
CA GLU A 104 18.48 -9.00 15.10
C GLU A 104 19.28 -10.27 14.73
N GLU A 105 18.97 -10.94 13.63
CA GLU A 105 19.76 -12.08 13.13
C GLU A 105 21.20 -11.67 12.80
N MET A 106 21.36 -10.54 12.11
CA MET A 106 22.68 -9.98 11.79
C MET A 106 23.45 -9.57 13.04
N ARG A 107 22.78 -9.01 14.05
CA ARG A 107 23.42 -8.68 15.33
C ARG A 107 23.92 -9.94 16.04
N ALA A 108 23.10 -10.98 16.11
CA ALA A 108 23.48 -12.26 16.70
C ALA A 108 24.66 -12.91 15.95
N LEU A 109 24.65 -12.85 14.61
CA LEU A 109 25.76 -13.34 13.79
C LEU A 109 27.05 -12.58 14.05
N VAL A 110 27.01 -11.24 14.16
CA VAL A 110 28.18 -10.44 14.50
C VAL A 110 28.73 -10.86 15.86
N GLU A 111 27.85 -11.04 16.86
CA GLU A 111 28.27 -11.49 18.20
C GLU A 111 28.93 -12.87 18.15
N GLU A 112 28.33 -13.84 17.46
CA GLU A 112 28.92 -15.17 17.25
C GLU A 112 30.32 -15.08 16.63
N ARG A 113 30.47 -14.32 15.54
CA ARG A 113 31.77 -14.15 14.87
C ARG A 113 32.78 -13.42 15.74
N THR A 114 32.36 -12.47 16.58
CA THR A 114 33.29 -11.83 17.53
C THR A 114 33.78 -12.81 18.59
N ILE A 115 32.92 -13.73 19.06
CA ILE A 115 33.34 -14.77 20.00
C ILE A 115 34.35 -15.71 19.34
N GLU A 116 34.11 -16.12 18.10
CA GLU A 116 35.05 -16.95 17.33
C GLU A 116 36.40 -16.25 17.15
N LEU A 117 36.38 -14.95 16.82
CA LEU A 117 37.59 -14.15 16.67
C LEU A 117 38.37 -14.05 17.99
N ILE A 118 37.68 -13.78 19.11
CA ILE A 118 38.30 -13.73 20.43
C ILE A 118 38.90 -15.09 20.81
N ALA A 119 38.22 -16.20 20.51
CA ALA A 119 38.73 -17.54 20.77
C ALA A 119 40.00 -17.84 19.96
N ALA A 120 40.04 -17.46 18.68
CA ALA A 120 41.22 -17.58 17.84
C ALA A 120 42.38 -16.69 18.33
N ASP A 121 42.10 -15.45 18.71
CA ASP A 121 43.10 -14.53 19.26
C ASP A 121 43.67 -15.03 20.60
N ALA A 122 42.85 -15.68 21.42
CA ALA A 122 43.28 -16.28 22.69
C ALA A 122 44.23 -17.47 22.52
N GLU A 123 44.23 -18.14 21.35
CA GLU A 123 45.14 -19.24 21.04
C GLU A 123 46.60 -18.76 20.90
N VAL A 124 46.82 -17.50 20.50
CA VAL A 124 48.15 -16.94 20.30
C VAL A 124 48.92 -16.78 21.62
N PRO A 125 48.38 -16.11 22.68
CA PRO A 125 49.02 -16.08 23.99
C PRO A 125 49.24 -17.45 24.61
N LEU A 126 48.29 -18.37 24.43
CA LEU A 126 48.42 -19.75 24.93
C LEU A 126 49.59 -20.47 24.26
N SER A 127 49.71 -20.36 22.94
CA SER A 127 50.82 -20.93 22.18
C SER A 127 52.17 -20.31 22.56
N ILE A 128 52.20 -19.02 22.89
CA ILE A 128 53.39 -18.33 23.40
C ILE A 128 53.76 -18.87 24.78
N ALA A 129 52.79 -19.08 25.68
CA ALA A 129 53.01 -19.70 26.98
C ALA A 129 53.59 -21.11 26.84
N ASP A 130 53.02 -21.95 25.97
CA ASP A 130 53.53 -23.29 25.67
C ASP A 130 54.96 -23.28 25.10
N ALA A 131 55.31 -22.25 24.32
CA ALA A 131 56.66 -22.08 23.79
C ALA A 131 57.70 -21.73 24.87
N PHE A 132 57.30 -20.98 25.90
CA PHE A 132 58.13 -20.74 27.09
C PHE A 132 58.30 -22.02 27.90
N ASP A 133 57.22 -22.75 28.17
CA ASP A 133 57.26 -24.00 28.95
C ASP A 133 58.08 -25.10 28.25
N SER A 134 58.05 -25.12 26.92
CA SER A 134 58.83 -26.07 26.10
C SER A 134 60.26 -25.63 25.79
N GLU A 135 60.75 -24.53 26.40
CA GLU A 135 62.07 -23.94 26.16
C GLU A 135 62.37 -23.58 24.68
N ARG A 136 61.33 -23.44 23.85
CA ARG A 136 61.44 -23.06 22.42
C ARG A 136 61.59 -21.55 22.22
N MET A 137 61.27 -20.76 23.24
CA MET A 137 61.38 -19.30 23.23
C MET A 137 61.98 -18.79 24.54
N GLY A 138 63.00 -17.95 24.46
CA GLY A 138 63.62 -17.34 25.64
C GLY A 138 63.00 -16.00 26.04
N VAL A 139 63.24 -15.58 27.28
CA VAL A 139 62.79 -14.26 27.81
C VAL A 139 63.32 -13.11 26.96
N MET A 140 64.57 -13.18 26.50
CA MET A 140 65.16 -12.17 25.63
C MET A 140 64.49 -12.11 24.24
N ASP A 141 64.06 -13.25 23.70
CA ASP A 141 63.38 -13.30 22.40
C ASP A 141 61.99 -12.65 22.47
N TYR A 142 61.28 -12.81 23.59
CA TYR A 142 60.00 -12.14 23.82
C TYR A 142 60.13 -10.62 23.95
N TYR A 143 61.15 -10.13 24.66
CA TYR A 143 61.42 -8.70 24.73
C TYR A 143 61.80 -8.12 23.36
N ASN A 144 62.56 -8.86 22.55
CA ASN A 144 62.86 -8.46 21.18
C ASN A 144 61.59 -8.40 20.32
N LEU A 145 60.72 -9.41 20.40
CA LEU A 145 59.42 -9.40 19.72
C LEU A 145 58.58 -8.18 20.11
N ARG A 146 58.49 -7.87 21.41
CA ARG A 146 57.74 -6.71 21.91
C ARG A 146 58.29 -5.38 21.41
N ASN A 147 59.60 -5.25 21.32
CA ASN A 147 60.23 -4.05 20.76
C ASN A 147 59.92 -3.89 19.26
N VAL A 148 59.95 -4.98 18.48
CA VAL A 148 59.60 -4.94 17.06
C VAL A 148 58.13 -4.57 16.85
N VAL A 149 57.22 -5.09 17.67
CA VAL A 149 55.80 -4.72 17.62
C VAL A 149 55.60 -3.24 17.95
N ALA A 150 56.22 -2.74 19.02
CA ALA A 150 56.15 -1.33 19.41
C ALA A 150 56.70 -0.40 18.31
N ASP A 151 57.83 -0.75 17.69
CA ASP A 151 58.38 0.01 16.56
C ASP A 151 57.45 0.01 15.34
N THR A 152 56.73 -1.09 15.12
CA THR A 152 55.75 -1.22 14.04
C THR A 152 54.52 -0.36 14.30
N GLU A 153 53.98 -0.38 15.52
CA GLU A 153 52.85 0.47 15.96
C GLU A 153 53.21 1.95 15.87
N MET A 154 54.38 2.36 16.37
CA MET A 154 54.88 3.73 16.23
C MET A 154 54.97 4.15 14.76
N ARG A 155 55.45 3.27 13.88
CA ARG A 155 55.55 3.55 12.44
C ARG A 155 54.18 3.68 11.77
N GLN A 156 53.21 2.84 12.14
CA GLN A 156 51.84 2.93 11.62
C GLN A 156 51.15 4.22 12.07
N ALA A 157 51.30 4.61 13.34
CA ALA A 157 50.76 5.86 13.86
C ALA A 157 51.33 7.11 13.16
N ILE A 158 52.63 7.10 12.84
CA ILE A 158 53.27 8.18 12.07
C ILE A 158 52.80 8.20 10.60
N ALA A 159 52.47 7.04 10.02
CA ALA A 159 52.03 6.94 8.63
C ALA A 159 50.55 7.33 8.41
N SER A 160 49.72 7.31 9.45
CA SER A 160 48.27 7.57 9.39
C SER A 160 47.80 8.61 10.42
N PRO A 161 48.14 9.91 10.28
CA PRO A 161 47.80 10.95 11.26
C PRO A 161 46.33 11.42 11.28
N ASP A 162 45.45 10.94 10.37
CA ASP A 162 44.12 11.54 10.12
C ASP A 162 42.90 10.78 10.69
N GLN A 163 43.06 9.77 11.54
CA GLN A 163 41.94 8.95 12.06
C GLN A 163 41.52 9.29 13.51
N GLU A 164 41.61 10.57 13.94
CA GLU A 164 41.13 11.00 15.27
C GLU A 164 39.99 12.05 15.28
N SER A 165 39.40 12.42 14.13
CA SER A 165 38.40 13.52 14.09
C SER A 165 36.98 13.17 13.65
N THR A 166 36.63 11.90 13.40
CA THR A 166 35.27 11.55 12.93
C THR A 166 34.56 10.60 13.88
N GLY A 167 34.11 11.12 15.04
CA GLY A 167 33.44 10.29 16.03
C GLY A 167 32.72 11.05 17.15
N SER A 168 31.86 12.03 16.82
CA SER A 168 30.78 12.47 17.73
C SER A 168 29.84 13.48 17.06
N SER A 169 28.97 13.01 16.17
CA SER A 169 27.73 13.74 15.84
C SER A 169 26.67 12.78 15.29
N HIS A 170 26.08 11.97 16.17
CA HIS A 170 24.78 11.38 15.88
C HIS A 170 23.93 11.36 17.16
N SER A 171 23.52 12.54 17.60
CA SER A 171 22.39 12.71 18.49
C SER A 171 21.11 12.51 17.68
N ILE A 172 20.58 11.28 17.69
CA ILE A 172 19.19 11.03 17.30
C ILE A 172 18.32 11.58 18.43
N GLY A 173 17.76 12.76 18.20
CA GLY A 173 16.50 13.13 18.82
C GLY A 173 15.38 12.40 18.08
N MET A 174 14.59 11.61 18.79
CA MET A 174 13.23 11.29 18.37
C MET A 174 12.28 11.78 19.45
N SER A 175 11.44 12.73 19.01
CA SER A 175 10.09 12.95 19.51
C SER A 175 9.17 11.81 19.07
#